data_AF-A0A923UGP4-F1
#
_entry.id   AF-A0A923UGP4-F1
#
_cell.length_a   1.000
_cell.length_b   1.000
_cell.length_c   1.000
_cell.angle_alpha   90.00
_cell.angle_beta   90.00
_cell.angle_gamma   90.00
#
_symmetry.space_group_name_H-M   'P 1'
#
loop_
_entity.id
_entity.type
_entity.pdbx_description
1 polymer ?
#
loop_
_entity_poly.entity_id
_entity_poly.type
_entity_poly.pdbx_seq_one_letter_code
_entity_poly.pdbx_strand_id
1 'polypeptide(L)' 'LATKLIEEAHEFQEDKNIEELADIIEVFDAIVKAYGFTPEELQVVRAKKKLERGAFDKMIFLEAIK' A
#
# COMPACT_ATOMS: atom_id res chain seq x y z
N LEU A 1 -2.70 -11.62 7.48
CA LEU A 1 -2.53 -10.17 7.21
C LEU A 1 -2.27 -9.89 5.73
N ALA A 2 -1.24 -10.48 5.11
CA ALA A 2 -1.03 -10.31 3.66
C ALA A 2 -2.24 -10.74 2.80
N THR A 3 -2.88 -11.87 3.12
CA THR A 3 -4.14 -12.28 2.47
C THR A 3 -5.28 -11.29 2.70
N LYS A 4 -5.40 -10.75 3.91
CA LYS A 4 -6.44 -9.77 4.25
C LYS A 4 -6.25 -8.47 3.47
N LEU A 5 -5.01 -8.02 3.27
CA LEU A 5 -4.72 -6.84 2.46
C LEU A 5 -5.19 -7.00 0.99
N ILE A 6 -5.10 -8.23 0.45
CA ILE A 6 -5.59 -8.54 -0.90
C ILE A 6 -7.12 -8.52 -0.93
N GLU A 7 -7.77 -9.02 0.12
CA GLU A 7 -9.22 -9.00 0.29
C GLU A 7 -9.75 -7.55 0.30
N GLU A 8 -9.24 -6.70 1.20
CA GLU A 8 -9.66 -5.28 1.28
C GLU A 8 -9.41 -4.52 -0.05
N ALA A 9 -8.31 -4.85 -0.74
CA ALA A 9 -8.00 -4.24 -2.02
C ALA A 9 -9.01 -4.65 -3.12
N HIS A 10 -9.54 -5.88 -3.06
CA HIS A 10 -10.62 -6.31 -3.96
C HIS A 10 -11.94 -5.65 -3.57
N GLU A 11 -12.27 -5.55 -2.29
CA GLU A 11 -13.49 -4.88 -1.81
C GLU A 11 -13.49 -3.39 -2.23
N PHE A 12 -12.36 -2.69 -2.06
CA PHE A 12 -12.19 -1.34 -2.60
C PHE A 12 -12.31 -1.27 -4.12
N GLN A 13 -11.79 -2.26 -4.85
CA GLN A 13 -11.91 -2.30 -6.31
C GLN A 13 -13.39 -2.42 -6.75
N GLU A 14 -14.20 -3.17 -6.02
CA GLU A 14 -15.62 -3.34 -6.27
C GLU A 14 -16.41 -2.07 -5.89
N ASP A 15 -16.35 -1.68 -4.62
CA ASP A 15 -17.25 -0.68 -4.03
C ASP A 15 -16.71 0.75 -4.03
N LYS A 16 -15.38 0.94 -4.13
CA LYS A 16 -14.69 2.25 -4.26
C LYS A 16 -15.13 3.29 -3.23
N ASN A 17 -15.44 2.84 -2.02
CA ASN A 17 -15.91 3.69 -0.95
C ASN A 17 -14.76 4.04 0.04
N ILE A 18 -15.02 4.95 0.97
CA ILE A 18 -14.02 5.41 1.94
C ILE A 18 -13.78 4.41 3.08
N GLU A 19 -14.75 3.54 3.37
CA GLU A 19 -14.65 2.51 4.40
C GLU A 19 -13.63 1.45 3.96
N GLU A 20 -13.70 0.95 2.73
CA GLU A 20 -12.70 -0.01 2.21
C GLU A 20 -11.27 0.58 2.20
N LEU A 21 -11.14 1.89 1.94
CA LEU A 21 -9.84 2.56 2.04
C LEU A 21 -9.34 2.62 3.48
N ALA A 22 -10.22 2.80 4.45
CA ALA A 22 -9.87 2.76 5.87
C ALA A 22 -9.44 1.35 6.27
N ASP A 23 -10.12 0.32 5.79
CA ASP A 23 -9.80 -1.07 6.09
C ASP A 23 -8.44 -1.48 5.48
N ILE A 24 -8.13 -1.04 4.25
CA ILE A 24 -6.79 -1.19 3.66
C ILE A 24 -5.72 -0.55 4.56
N ILE A 25 -5.96 0.64 5.10
CA ILE A 25 -5.02 1.32 5.99
C ILE A 25 -4.85 0.55 7.31
N GLU A 26 -5.94 0.06 7.90
CA GLU A 26 -5.89 -0.72 9.14
C GLU A 26 -5.06 -2.00 8.95
N VAL A 27 -5.30 -2.73 7.86
CA VAL A 27 -4.57 -3.96 7.56
C VAL A 27 -3.10 -3.67 7.24
N PHE A 28 -2.82 -2.57 6.53
CA PHE A 28 -1.45 -2.11 6.29
C PHE A 28 -0.73 -1.85 7.62
N ASP A 29 -1.31 -1.08 8.54
CA ASP A 29 -0.72 -0.76 9.83
C ASP A 29 -0.49 -2.03 10.67
N ALA A 30 -1.41 -2.98 10.63
CA ALA A 30 -1.25 -4.28 11.27
C ALA A 30 -0.05 -5.06 10.71
N ILE A 31 0.18 -5.02 9.39
CA ILE A 31 1.36 -5.64 8.76
C ILE A 31 2.64 -4.95 9.23
N VAL A 32 2.69 -3.61 9.16
CA VAL A 32 3.86 -2.84 9.60
C VAL A 32 4.27 -3.22 11.02
N LYS A 33 3.29 -3.26 11.93
CA LYS A 33 3.50 -3.64 13.33
C LYS A 33 3.92 -5.11 13.47
N ALA A 34 3.27 -6.04 12.77
CA ALA A 34 3.54 -7.48 12.89
C ALA A 34 4.94 -7.86 12.43
N TYR A 35 5.49 -7.15 11.44
CA TYR A 35 6.84 -7.39 10.91
C TYR A 35 7.91 -6.52 11.58
N GLY A 36 7.54 -5.68 12.55
CA GLY A 36 8.48 -4.85 13.32
C GLY A 36 9.07 -3.68 12.54
N PHE A 37 8.42 -3.26 11.45
CA PHE A 37 8.84 -2.07 10.70
C PHE A 37 8.38 -0.79 11.41
N THR A 38 9.11 0.30 11.20
CA THR A 38 8.68 1.63 11.67
C THR A 38 8.12 2.50 10.54
N PRO A 39 7.24 3.47 10.86
CA PRO A 39 6.80 4.47 9.89
C PRO A 39 7.96 5.20 9.21
N GLU A 40 9.04 5.52 9.95
CA GLU A 40 10.21 6.22 9.44
C GLU A 40 10.95 5.39 8.38
N GLU A 41 11.16 4.09 8.64
CA GLU A 41 11.79 3.17 7.69
C GLU A 41 10.99 3.09 6.38
N LEU A 42 9.66 2.99 6.50
CA LEU A 42 8.75 3.01 5.36
C LEU A 42 8.83 4.32 4.57
N GLN A 43 8.88 5.47 5.25
CA GLN A 43 9.00 6.76 4.59
C GLN A 43 10.33 6.91 3.84
N VAL A 44 11.45 6.45 4.40
CA VAL A 44 12.75 6.46 3.72
C VAL A 44 12.68 5.62 2.44
N VAL A 45 12.13 4.40 2.51
CA VAL A 45 11.98 3.53 1.34
C VAL A 45 11.02 4.13 0.30
N ARG A 46 9.91 4.74 0.73
CA ARG A 46 8.95 5.42 -0.17
C ARG A 46 9.58 6.62 -0.87
N ALA A 47 10.32 7.47 -0.15
CA ALA A 47 11.00 8.62 -0.70
C ALA A 47 12.06 8.22 -1.74
N LYS A 48 12.86 7.19 -1.43
CA LYS A 48 13.84 6.62 -2.37
C LYS A 48 13.15 6.11 -3.64
N LYS A 49 12.08 5.32 -3.52
CA LYS A 49 11.31 4.83 -4.68
C LYS A 49 10.68 5.95 -5.50
N LYS A 50 10.17 7.00 -4.85
CA LYS A 50 9.61 8.19 -5.51
C LYS A 50 10.65 8.93 -6.34
N LEU A 51 11.90 9.00 -5.86
CA LEU A 51 13.03 9.59 -6.61
C LEU A 51 13.48 8.70 -7.77
N GLU A 52 13.55 7.38 -7.56
CA GLU A 52 14.04 6.44 -8.57
C GLU A 52 13.02 6.15 -9.70
N ARG A 53 11.73 6.05 -9.37
CA ARG A 53 10.68 5.55 -10.27
C ARG A 53 9.52 6.52 -10.48
N GLY A 54 9.55 7.67 -9.81
CA GLY A 54 8.44 8.61 -9.76
C GLY A 54 7.42 8.26 -8.66
N ALA A 55 6.60 9.25 -8.30
CA ALA A 55 5.44 9.04 -7.43
C ALA A 55 4.27 8.49 -8.24
N PHE A 56 3.32 7.86 -7.53
CA PHE A 56 2.00 7.53 -8.08
C PHE A 56 1.25 8.76 -8.65
N ASP A 57 1.68 9.98 -8.33
CA ASP A 57 1.22 11.24 -8.95
C ASP A 57 1.37 11.26 -10.48
N LYS A 58 2.28 10.45 -11.06
CA LYS A 58 2.44 10.33 -12.51
C LYS A 58 1.62 9.18 -13.13
N MET A 59 0.83 8.44 -12.35
CA MET A 59 0.14 7.22 -12.79
C MET A 59 1.08 6.25 -13.54
N ILE A 60 2.37 6.22 -13.16
CA ILE A 60 3.30 5.22 -13.68
C ILE A 60 2.96 3.94 -12.93
N PHE A 61 2.01 3.19 -13.45
CA PHE A 61 1.81 1.81 -13.07
C PHE A 61 3.12 1.08 -13.37
N LEU A 62 3.77 0.56 -12.33
CA LEU A 62 4.77 -0.48 -12.52
C LEU A 62 4.03 -1.64 -13.20
N GLU A 63 4.11 -1.72 -14.53
CA GLU A 63 3.77 -2.94 -15.24
C GLU A 63 4.59 -4.05 -14.58
N ALA A 64 3.90 -4.96 -13.91
CA ALA A 64 4.51 -6.18 -13.42
C ALA A 64 5.19 -6.85 -14.62
N ILE A 65 6.52 -6.94 -14.59
CA ILE A 65 7.25 -7.83 -15.49
C ILE A 65 6.77 -9.24 -15.16
N LYS A 66 6.15 -9.87 -16.15
CA LYS A 66 5.69 -11.27 -16.16
C LYS A 66 6.78 -12.25 -15.72
#